data_AF-A0A3D6C341-F1
#
_entry.id   AF-A0A3D6C341-F1
#
_cell.length_a   1.000
_cell.length_b   1.000
_cell.length_c   1.000
_cell.angle_alpha   90.00
_cell.angle_beta   90.00
_cell.angle_gamma   90.00
#
_symmetry.space_group_name_H-M   'P 1'
#
loop_
_entity.id
_entity.type
_entity.pdbx_description
1 polymer ?
#
loop_
_entity_poly.entity_id
_entity_poly.type
_entity_poly.pdbx_seq_one_letter_code
_entity_poly.pdbx_strand_id
1 'polypeptide(L)' 'PGALTRREIIARYGEKAGRDVTNFDWYYAFGLFRLAVIAQQIYNRYFHGLTKNKRFAMLIFGVHALEKTAMKIVDTSKI' A
#
# COMPACT_ATOMS: atom_id res chain seq x y z
N PRO A 1 3.44 -23.96 -7.61
CA PRO A 1 2.50 -24.31 -6.52
C PRO A 1 3.27 -24.48 -5.20
N GLY A 2 3.11 -23.56 -4.23
CA GLY A 2 3.89 -23.57 -2.99
C GLY A 2 3.96 -22.23 -2.24
N ALA A 3 3.51 -21.14 -2.86
CA ALA A 3 3.34 -19.87 -2.16
C ALA A 3 1.98 -19.84 -1.45
N LEU A 4 1.97 -19.46 -0.18
CA LEU A 4 0.76 -19.21 0.59
C LEU A 4 -0.03 -18.03 0.00
N THR A 5 -1.35 -18.13 0.04
CA THR A 5 -2.24 -17.00 -0.24
C THR A 5 -2.09 -15.91 0.83
N ARG A 6 -2.48 -14.67 0.52
CA ARG A 6 -2.44 -13.57 1.49
C ARG A 6 -3.18 -13.90 2.78
N ARG A 7 -4.35 -14.55 2.69
CA ARG A 7 -5.14 -14.98 3.86
C ARG A 7 -4.38 -15.98 4.73
N GLU A 8 -3.75 -16.99 4.12
CA GLU A 8 -2.97 -17.99 4.86
C GLU A 8 -1.73 -17.39 5.52
N ILE A 9 -1.07 -16.43 4.87
CA ILE A 9 0.06 -15.70 5.46
C ILE A 9 -0.40 -14.92 6.70
N ILE A 10 -1.51 -14.18 6.59
CA ILE A 10 -2.07 -13.37 7.68
C ILE A 10 -2.50 -14.27 8.84
N ALA A 11 -3.21 -15.36 8.56
CA ALA A 11 -3.65 -16.32 9.58
C ALA A 11 -2.45 -16.90 10.35
N ARG A 12 -1.44 -17.39 9.62
CA ARG A 12 -0.21 -17.92 10.21
C ARG A 12 0.56 -16.87 11.01
N TYR A 13 0.54 -15.61 10.58
CA TYR A 13 1.13 -14.51 11.33
C TYR A 13 0.35 -14.26 12.64
N GLY A 14 -0.98 -14.20 12.58
CA GLY A 14 -1.84 -14.02 13.76
C GLY A 14 -1.64 -15.12 14.80
N GLU A 15 -1.61 -16.38 14.36
CA GLU A 15 -1.34 -17.55 15.21
C GLU A 15 0.03 -17.45 15.92
N LYS A 16 1.08 -17.11 15.17
CA LYS A 16 2.45 -17.03 15.72
C LYS A 16 2.69 -15.80 16.59
N ALA A 17 2.10 -14.67 16.22
CA ALA A 17 2.27 -13.40 16.91
C ALA A 17 1.33 -13.24 18.11
N GLY A 18 0.32 -14.12 18.26
CA GLY A 18 -0.73 -13.99 19.27
C GLY A 18 -1.57 -12.72 19.08
N ARG A 19 -1.74 -12.27 17.83
CA ARG A 19 -2.45 -11.03 17.50
C ARG A 19 -3.73 -11.33 16.74
N ASP A 20 -4.80 -10.61 17.06
CA ASP A 20 -6.00 -10.62 16.24
C ASP A 20 -5.72 -9.93 14.90
N VAL A 21 -6.07 -10.63 13.82
CA VAL A 21 -5.88 -10.21 12.43
C VAL A 21 -7.21 -10.10 11.69
N THR A 22 -8.34 -10.10 12.41
CA THR A 22 -9.68 -10.09 11.81
C THR A 22 -9.92 -8.86 10.93
N ASN A 23 -9.44 -7.68 11.33
CA ASN A 23 -9.56 -6.44 10.54
C ASN A 23 -8.27 -6.07 9.79
N PHE A 24 -7.60 -7.06 9.19
CA PHE A 24 -6.32 -6.83 8.49
C PHE A 24 -6.44 -5.84 7.30
N ASP A 25 -7.63 -5.71 6.73
CA ASP A 25 -7.89 -4.83 5.60
C ASP A 25 -7.60 -3.35 5.93
N TRP A 26 -7.80 -2.92 7.18
CA TRP A 26 -7.37 -1.60 7.64
C TRP A 26 -5.86 -1.41 7.48
N TYR A 27 -5.06 -2.37 7.94
CA TYR A 27 -3.60 -2.30 7.84
C TYR A 27 -3.13 -2.36 6.39
N TYR A 28 -3.85 -3.10 5.56
CA TYR A 28 -3.53 -3.18 4.14
C TYR A 28 -3.83 -1.86 3.42
N ALA A 29 -5.02 -1.27 3.62
CA ALA A 29 -5.38 0.04 3.06
C ALA A 29 -4.44 1.14 3.57
N PHE A 30 -4.13 1.16 4.87
CA PHE A 30 -3.18 2.10 5.44
C PHE A 30 -1.77 1.95 4.86
N GLY A 31 -1.31 0.71 4.64
CA GLY A 31 -0.03 0.43 3.99
C GLY A 31 0.04 0.99 2.57
N LEU A 32 -1.03 0.82 1.79
CA LEU A 32 -1.13 1.37 0.44
C LEU A 32 -1.13 2.91 0.44
N PHE A 33 -1.92 3.52 1.34
CA PHE A 33 -1.93 4.97 1.52
C PHE A 33 -0.55 5.52 1.89
N ARG A 34 0.13 4.88 2.85
CA ARG A 34 1.49 5.28 3.26
C ARG A 34 2.47 5.21 2.09
N LEU A 35 2.41 4.17 1.26
CA LEU A 35 3.22 4.06 0.05
C LEU A 35 2.89 5.15 -0.96
N ALA A 36 1.61 5.47 -1.15
CA ALA A 36 1.17 6.55 -2.03
C ALA A 36 1.74 7.90 -1.57
N VAL A 37 1.70 8.21 -0.26
CA VAL A 37 2.29 9.42 0.30
C VAL A 37 3.80 9.48 0.06
N ILE A 38 4.54 8.38 0.27
CA ILE A 38 5.98 8.34 0.00
C ILE A 38 6.26 8.62 -1.48
N ALA A 39 5.55 7.97 -2.40
CA ALA A 39 5.70 8.18 -3.83
C ALA A 39 5.34 9.62 -4.24
N GLN A 40 4.26 10.18 -3.69
CA GLN A 40 3.82 11.54 -3.92
C GLN A 40 4.85 12.56 -3.45
N GLN A 41 5.49 12.35 -2.31
CA GLN A 41 6.55 13.23 -1.81
C GLN A 41 7.79 13.22 -2.71
N ILE A 42 8.17 12.06 -3.26
CA ILE A 42 9.28 11.96 -4.22
C ILE A 42 8.91 12.66 -5.53
N TYR A 43 7.70 12.42 -6.05
CA TYR A 43 7.18 13.11 -7.23
C TYR A 43 7.14 14.62 -7.03
N ASN A 44 6.67 15.10 -5.87
CA ASN A 44 6.59 16.52 -5.56
C ASN A 44 7.96 17.22 -5.59
N ARG A 45 9.00 16.57 -5.03
CA ARG A 45 10.38 17.07 -5.12
C ARG A 45 10.90 17.12 -6.55
N TYR A 46 10.55 16.13 -7.36
CA TYR A 46 10.91 16.12 -8.79
C TYR A 46 10.20 17.23 -9.56
N PHE A 47 8.90 17.41 -9.34
CA PHE A 47 8.09 18.45 -9.97
C PHE A 47 8.62 19.86 -9.69
N HIS A 48 9.08 20.11 -8.45
CA HIS A 48 9.71 21.38 -8.06
C HIS A 48 11.19 21.51 -8.44
N GLY A 49 11.75 20.53 -9.16
CA GLY A 49 13.15 20.57 -9.61
C GLY A 49 14.21 20.35 -8.52
N LEU A 50 13.81 19.97 -7.29
CA LEU A 50 14.73 19.62 -6.21
C LEU A 50 15.50 18.32 -6.49
N THR A 51 15.02 17.50 -7.43
CA THR A 51 15.72 16.34 -7.98
C THR A 51 15.50 16.24 -9.49
N LYS A 52 16.51 15.74 -10.21
CA LYS A 52 16.54 15.69 -11.69
C LYS A 52 16.31 14.29 -12.26
N ASN A 53 16.08 13.27 -11.42
CA ASN A 53 15.89 11.92 -11.89
C ASN A 53 14.53 11.77 -12.61
N LYS A 54 14.56 11.68 -13.94
CA LYS A 54 13.36 11.56 -14.78
C LYS A 54 12.48 10.36 -14.45
N ARG A 55 13.02 9.30 -13.82
CA ARG A 55 12.21 8.15 -13.38
C ARG A 55 11.16 8.56 -12.33
N PHE A 56 11.39 9.63 -11.58
CA PHE A 56 10.46 10.12 -10.58
C PHE A 56 9.23 10.79 -11.18
N ALA A 57 9.27 11.22 -12.45
CA ALA A 57 8.10 11.71 -13.17
C ALA A 57 6.99 10.64 -13.24
N MET A 58 7.38 9.36 -13.36
CA MET A 58 6.45 8.24 -13.50
C MET A 58 5.79 7.85 -12.18
N LEU A 59 6.26 8.35 -11.04
CA LEU A 59 5.70 8.00 -9.74
C LEU A 59 4.25 8.48 -9.56
N ILE A 60 3.82 9.51 -10.30
CA ILE A 60 2.42 9.97 -10.28
C ILE A 60 1.44 8.85 -10.67
N PHE A 61 1.79 8.01 -11.64
CA PHE A 61 0.97 6.84 -12.01
C PHE A 61 0.94 5.80 -10.87
N GLY A 62 2.07 5.62 -10.19
CA GLY A 62 2.17 4.76 -9.01
C GLY A 62 1.29 5.25 -7.86
N VAL A 63 1.26 6.56 -7.62
CA VAL A 63 0.38 7.19 -6.60
C VAL A 63 -1.08 6.88 -6.89
N HIS A 64 -1.55 7.14 -8.10
CA HIS A 64 -2.95 6.86 -8.47
C HIS A 64 -3.30 5.37 -8.41
N ALA A 65 -2.37 4.48 -8.78
CA ALA A 65 -2.59 3.04 -8.67
C ALA A 65 -2.74 2.59 -7.20
N LEU A 66 -1.89 3.12 -6.32
CA LEU A 66 -1.93 2.83 -4.88
C LEU A 66 -3.20 3.39 -4.23
N GLU A 67 -3.56 4.64 -4.55
CA GLU A 67 -4.80 5.29 -4.12
C GLU A 67 -6.03 4.47 -4.52
N LYS A 68 -6.16 4.13 -5.81
CA LYS A 68 -7.31 3.35 -6.32
C LYS A 68 -7.42 1.99 -5.64
N THR A 69 -6.28 1.35 -5.36
CA THR A 69 -6.26 0.07 -4.65
C THR A 69 -6.67 0.25 -3.19
N ALA A 70 -6.17 1.27 -2.50
CA ALA A 70 -6.53 1.56 -1.12
C ALA A 70 -8.03 1.83 -0.98
N MET A 71 -8.59 2.69 -1.84
CA MET A 71 -10.02 3.01 -1.87
C MET A 71 -10.86 1.76 -2.13
N LYS A 72 -10.45 0.91 -3.08
CA LYS A 72 -11.15 -0.35 -3.33
C LYS A 72 -11.22 -1.23 -2.08
N ILE A 73 -10.13 -1.34 -1.32
CA ILE A 73 -10.13 -2.11 -0.07
C ILE A 73 -11.09 -1.48 0.93
N VAL A 74 -11.02 -0.16 1.13
CA VAL A 74 -11.93 0.57 2.01
C VAL A 74 -13.41 0.33 1.65
N ASP A 75 -13.75 0.37 0.37
CA ASP A 75 -15.13 0.21 -0.10
C ASP A 75 -15.65 -1.23 0.02
N THR A 76 -14.78 -2.23 -0.19
CA THR A 76 -15.17 -3.65 -0.16
C THR A 76 -15.10 -4.29 1.22
N SER A 77 -14.38 -3.67 2.15
CA SER A 77 -14.16 -4.20 3.48
C SER A 77 -15.20 -3.67 4.47
N LYS A 78 -15.63 -4.53 5.39
CA LYS A 78 -16.41 -4.11 6.56
C LYS A 78 -15.46 -3.59 7.64
N ILE A 79 -14.86 -2.43 7.38
CA ILE A 79 -13.96 -1.76 8.34
C ILE A 79 -14.77 -1.25 9.52
#